data_AF-A0A1Q4YZX3-F1
#
_entry.id   AF-A0A1Q4YZX3-F1
#
_cell.length_a   1.000
_cell.length_b   1.000
_cell.length_c   1.000
_cell.angle_alpha   90.00
_cell.angle_beta   90.00
_cell.angle_gamma   90.00
#
_symmetry.space_group_name_H-M   'P 1'
#
loop_
_entity.id
_entity.type
_entity.pdbx_description
1 polymer ?
#
loop_
_entity_poly.entity_id
_entity_poly.type
_entity_poly.pdbx_seq_one_letter_code
_entity_poly.pdbx_strand_id
1 'polypeptide(L)'
;MIRGRTVIGRLESPTTLPVGFGGDQPHVSERMLQRGDRILCFADGLIEEHQPGGEEFGEVQLIEWTSQILQDHTAVRAVVRRLFHTLRRERGGMTSDDSTIFLIERRGGKADHLATLT
;
A
#
# COMPACT_ATOMS: atom_id res chain seq x y z
N MET A 1 6.26 -1.12 -1.44
CA MET A 1 7.11 -1.68 -0.37
C MET A 1 7.81 -0.56 0.36
N ILE A 2 7.94 -0.69 1.68
CA ILE A 2 8.49 0.34 2.57
C ILE A 2 9.58 -0.28 3.43
N ARG A 3 10.76 0.34 3.47
CA ARG A 3 11.89 -0.06 4.30
C ARG A 3 12.50 1.17 4.95
N GLY A 4 12.80 1.09 6.26
CA GLY A 4 13.43 2.21 6.96
C GLY A 4 12.65 3.52 6.91
N ARG A 5 11.31 3.46 6.80
CA ARG A 5 10.37 4.59 6.61
C ARG A 5 10.38 5.24 5.22
N THR A 6 11.04 4.63 4.25
CA THR A 6 11.06 5.09 2.86
C THR A 6 10.28 4.12 1.99
N VAL A 7 9.46 4.64 1.07
CA VAL A 7 8.88 3.83 -0.01
C VAL A 7 10.00 3.49 -1.00
N ILE A 8 10.33 2.21 -1.13
CA ILE A 8 11.48 1.76 -1.93
C ILE A 8 11.08 1.18 -3.29
N GLY A 9 9.78 1.10 -3.59
CA GLY A 9 9.28 0.66 -4.90
C GLY A 9 7.97 -0.12 -4.81
N ARG A 10 7.35 -0.34 -5.97
CA ARG A 10 6.16 -1.19 -6.14
C ARG A 10 6.54 -2.68 -6.08
N LEU A 11 5.58 -3.49 -5.63
CA LEU A 11 5.65 -4.94 -5.78
C LEU A 11 4.82 -5.30 -7.01
N GLU A 12 5.45 -5.30 -8.17
CA GLU A 12 4.78 -5.56 -9.45
C GLU A 12 4.74 -7.07 -9.74
N SER A 13 3.66 -7.50 -10.38
CA SER A 13 3.43 -8.86 -10.85
C SER A 13 2.64 -8.78 -12.15
N PRO A 14 2.83 -9.72 -13.11
CA PRO A 14 1.97 -9.79 -14.28
C PRO A 14 0.49 -9.82 -13.88
N THR A 15 -0.32 -8.99 -14.54
CA THR A 15 -1.77 -8.93 -14.30
C THR A 15 -2.49 -9.95 -15.18
N THR A 16 -3.58 -10.49 -14.66
CA THR A 16 -4.55 -11.28 -15.41
C THR A 16 -5.89 -10.53 -15.43
N LEU A 17 -6.85 -11.03 -16.21
CA LEU A 17 -8.20 -10.50 -16.15
C LEU A 17 -8.81 -10.69 -14.75
N PRO A 18 -9.77 -9.82 -14.35
CA PRO A 18 -10.51 -10.00 -13.12
C PRO A 18 -11.15 -11.38 -13.02
N VAL A 19 -11.32 -11.85 -11.78
CA VAL A 19 -11.93 -13.16 -11.51
C VAL A 19 -13.30 -13.25 -12.17
N GLY A 20 -13.54 -14.35 -12.89
CA GLY A 20 -14.80 -14.62 -13.57
C GLY A 20 -14.83 -14.24 -15.06
N PHE A 21 -13.83 -13.52 -15.58
CA PHE A 21 -13.73 -13.14 -16.99
C PHE A 21 -12.94 -14.14 -17.85
N GLY A 22 -12.52 -15.27 -17.28
CA GLY A 22 -11.55 -16.18 -17.91
C GLY A 22 -10.15 -15.57 -17.95
N GLY A 23 -9.25 -16.14 -18.75
CA GLY A 23 -7.87 -15.67 -18.90
C GLY A 23 -6.82 -16.62 -18.31
N ASP A 24 -5.57 -16.19 -18.39
CA ASP A 24 -4.42 -16.98 -17.92
C ASP A 24 -4.43 -17.19 -16.41
N GLN A 25 -3.77 -18.26 -15.96
CA GLN A 25 -3.60 -18.52 -14.54
C GLN A 25 -2.74 -17.42 -13.90
N PRO A 26 -3.15 -16.82 -12.76
CA PRO A 26 -2.36 -15.79 -12.10
C PRO A 26 -0.96 -16.27 -11.74
N HIS A 27 0.04 -15.44 -12.05
CA HIS A 27 1.42 -15.71 -11.66
C HIS A 27 1.63 -15.41 -10.17
N VAL A 28 2.15 -16.38 -9.42
CA VAL A 28 2.54 -16.18 -8.02
C VAL A 28 3.92 -15.52 -7.99
N SER A 29 3.96 -14.27 -7.51
CA SER A 29 5.20 -13.52 -7.35
C SER A 29 5.65 -13.52 -5.89
N GLU A 30 6.92 -13.81 -5.66
CA GLU A 30 7.49 -13.92 -4.32
C GLU A 30 8.48 -12.78 -4.01
N ARG A 31 8.49 -12.32 -2.75
CA ARG A 31 9.44 -11.32 -2.28
C ARG A 31 9.86 -11.60 -0.84
N MET A 32 11.17 -11.71 -0.62
CA MET A 32 11.72 -11.85 0.72
C MET A 32 11.66 -10.52 1.47
N LEU A 33 11.07 -10.54 2.68
CA LEU A 33 10.94 -9.37 3.54
C LEU A 33 11.92 -9.44 4.71
N GLN A 34 12.55 -8.31 5.00
CA GLN A 34 13.37 -8.12 6.19
C GLN A 34 12.51 -7.72 7.37
N ARG A 35 13.01 -7.94 8.59
CA ARG A 35 12.39 -7.40 9.80
C ARG A 35 12.28 -5.87 9.69
N GLY A 36 11.09 -5.35 9.94
CA GLY A 36 10.74 -3.95 9.82
C GLY A 36 10.23 -3.53 8.44
N ASP A 37 10.33 -4.40 7.41
CA ASP A 37 9.71 -4.12 6.12
C ASP A 37 8.20 -4.03 6.26
N ARG A 38 7.61 -3.11 5.49
CA ARG A 38 6.16 -2.94 5.41
C ARG A 38 5.66 -3.01 3.98
N ILE A 39 4.47 -3.55 3.82
CA ILE A 39 3.73 -3.57 2.56
C ILE A 39 2.47 -2.75 2.77
N LEU A 40 2.31 -1.73 1.93
CA LEU A 40 1.08 -0.95 1.82
C LEU A 40 0.34 -1.45 0.57
N CYS A 41 -0.88 -1.92 0.76
CA CYS A 41 -1.81 -2.30 -0.29
C CYS A 41 -2.99 -1.32 -0.27
N PHE A 42 -3.52 -1.02 -1.44
CA PHE A 42 -4.67 -0.14 -1.61
C PHE A 42 -5.50 -0.60 -2.81
N ALA A 43 -6.79 -0.24 -2.80
CA ALA A 43 -7.64 -0.34 -3.98
C ALA A 43 -7.55 0.95 -4.81
N ASP A 44 -7.86 0.86 -6.10
CA ASP A 44 -7.91 1.97 -7.06
C ASP A 44 -8.79 3.14 -6.61
N GLY A 45 -9.94 2.86 -5.99
CA GLY A 45 -10.80 3.88 -5.36
C GLY A 45 -10.10 4.74 -4.29
N LEU A 46 -8.90 4.37 -3.83
CA LEU A 46 -8.06 5.22 -2.98
C LEU A 46 -7.36 6.37 -3.73
N ILE A 47 -7.02 6.17 -5.01
CA ILE A 47 -6.18 7.11 -5.80
C ILE A 47 -6.89 7.73 -7.00
N GLU A 48 -7.92 7.06 -7.55
CA GLU A 48 -8.69 7.51 -8.72
C GLU A 48 -9.77 8.54 -8.35
N GLU A 49 -10.03 8.74 -7.06
CA GLU A 49 -11.06 9.66 -6.59
C GLU A 49 -10.62 11.13 -6.67
N HIS A 50 -11.41 11.95 -7.38
CA HIS A 50 -11.21 13.38 -7.53
C HIS A 50 -12.54 14.15 -7.68
N GLN A 51 -12.50 15.48 -7.48
CA GLN A 51 -13.65 16.33 -7.81
C GLN A 51 -13.85 16.34 -9.34
N PRO A 52 -15.10 16.39 -9.85
CA PRO A 52 -15.35 16.42 -11.29
C PRO A 52 -14.54 17.53 -11.98
N GLY A 53 -13.65 17.15 -12.91
CA GLY A 53 -12.77 18.06 -13.65
C GLY A 53 -11.44 18.43 -12.96
N GLY A 54 -11.16 17.89 -11.77
CA GLY A 54 -9.86 17.96 -11.11
C GLY A 54 -8.89 16.85 -11.54
N GLU A 55 -7.62 16.97 -11.16
CA GLU A 55 -6.63 15.90 -11.34
C GLU A 55 -6.86 14.78 -10.31
N GLU A 56 -6.68 13.53 -10.74
CA GLU A 56 -6.60 12.39 -9.83
C GLU A 56 -5.51 12.61 -8.78
N PHE A 57 -5.79 12.19 -7.54
CA PHE A 57 -4.78 12.19 -6.48
C PHE A 57 -3.57 11.35 -6.90
N GLY A 58 -3.83 10.18 -7.47
CA GLY A 58 -2.82 9.33 -8.08
C GLY A 58 -1.84 8.70 -7.08
N GLU A 59 -1.02 7.78 -7.58
CA GLU A 59 -0.11 7.03 -6.73
C GLU A 59 1.10 7.86 -6.24
N VAL A 60 1.52 8.87 -7.00
CA VAL A 60 2.65 9.73 -6.61
C VAL A 60 2.36 10.44 -5.29
N GLN A 61 1.18 11.04 -5.17
CA GLN A 61 0.76 11.71 -3.93
C GLN A 61 0.60 10.70 -2.79
N LEU A 62 0.13 9.47 -3.06
CA LEU A 62 0.05 8.41 -2.05
C LEU A 62 1.43 8.10 -1.46
N ILE A 63 2.45 7.99 -2.31
CA ILE A 63 3.83 7.72 -1.92
C ILE A 63 4.39 8.87 -1.08
N GLU A 64 4.14 10.11 -1.49
CA GLU A 64 4.58 11.31 -0.77
C GLU A 64 3.98 11.38 0.63
N TRP A 65 2.65 11.30 0.74
CA TRP A 65 1.96 11.32 2.03
C TRP A 65 2.36 10.16 2.93
N THR A 66 2.52 8.97 2.37
CA THR A 66 3.02 7.81 3.12
C THR A 66 4.40 8.09 3.70
N SER A 67 5.31 8.62 2.89
CA SER A 67 6.69 8.93 3.30
C SER A 67 6.73 9.99 4.40
N GLN A 68 5.89 11.04 4.29
CA GLN A 68 5.76 12.08 5.31
C GLN A 68 5.23 11.52 6.64
N ILE A 69 4.13 10.77 6.61
CA ILE A 69 3.48 10.23 7.82
C ILE A 69 4.37 9.24 8.56
N LEU A 70 5.20 8.48 7.84
CA LEU A 70 6.14 7.54 8.44
C LEU A 70 7.27 8.21 9.22
N GLN A 71 7.56 9.49 8.97
CA GLN A 71 8.51 10.26 9.79
C GLN A 71 7.95 10.53 11.19
N ASP A 72 6.66 10.88 11.27
CA ASP A 72 6.00 11.26 12.52
C ASP A 72 5.45 10.08 13.31
N HIS A 73 5.13 8.98 12.63
CA HIS A 73 4.43 7.84 13.22
C HIS A 73 5.12 6.51 12.90
N THR A 74 5.45 5.76 13.96
CA THR A 74 6.06 4.44 13.84
C THR A 74 5.05 3.31 14.00
N ALA A 75 3.98 3.49 14.78
CA ALA A 75 3.00 2.44 15.00
C ALA A 75 2.12 2.24 13.76
N VAL A 76 2.04 1.00 13.25
CA VAL A 76 1.25 0.62 12.05
C VAL A 76 -0.18 1.18 12.10
N ARG A 77 -0.89 1.03 13.23
CA ARG A 77 -2.25 1.54 13.39
C ARG A 77 -2.34 3.07 13.31
N ALA A 78 -1.35 3.78 13.86
CA ALA A 78 -1.31 5.24 13.80
C ALA A 78 -1.03 5.72 12.37
N VAL A 79 -0.10 5.06 11.67
CA VAL A 79 0.22 5.33 10.26
C VAL A 79 -1.01 5.15 9.38
N VAL A 80 -1.68 3.99 9.46
CA VAL A 80 -2.89 3.70 8.66
C VAL A 80 -3.99 4.72 8.94
N ARG A 81 -4.28 4.98 10.22
CA ARG A 81 -5.31 5.97 10.57
C ARG A 81 -4.97 7.35 10.03
N ARG A 82 -3.74 7.83 10.23
CA ARG A 82 -3.34 9.16 9.78
C ARG A 82 -3.36 9.25 8.25
N LEU A 83 -2.85 8.23 7.56
CA LEU A 83 -2.83 8.18 6.11
C LEU A 83 -4.25 8.20 5.55
N PHE A 84 -5.13 7.34 6.04
CA PHE A 84 -6.54 7.32 5.61
C PHE A 84 -7.25 8.68 5.80
N HIS A 85 -7.07 9.33 6.95
CA HIS A 85 -7.70 10.64 7.21
C HIS A 85 -7.09 11.76 6.36
N THR A 86 -5.78 11.75 6.15
CA THR A 86 -5.11 12.70 5.25
C THR A 86 -5.63 12.52 3.84
N LEU A 87 -5.62 11.30 3.30
CA LEU A 87 -6.11 11.01 1.95
C LEU A 87 -7.58 11.41 1.76
N ARG A 88 -8.45 11.13 2.73
CA ARG A 88 -9.86 11.56 2.67
C ARG A 88 -10.03 13.08 2.67
N ARG A 89 -9.17 13.81 3.41
CA ARG A 89 -9.21 15.27 3.45
C ARG A 89 -8.72 15.87 2.13
N GLU A 90 -7.59 15.40 1.61
CA GLU A 90 -7.03 15.92 0.36
C GLU A 90 -7.97 15.67 -0.83
N ARG A 91 -8.77 14.60 -0.80
CA ARG A 91 -9.79 14.28 -1.80
C ARG A 91 -11.11 15.07 -1.66
N GLY A 92 -11.18 16.06 -0.76
CA GLY A 92 -12.35 16.94 -0.64
C GLY A 92 -13.58 16.31 0.03
N GLY A 93 -13.43 15.14 0.66
CA GLY A 93 -14.42 14.56 1.58
C GLY A 93 -15.67 13.94 0.95
N MET A 94 -15.83 13.98 -0.38
CA MET A 94 -16.87 13.23 -1.10
C MET A 94 -16.30 11.87 -1.48
N THR A 95 -16.96 10.78 -1.04
CA THR A 95 -16.58 9.41 -1.40
C THR A 95 -17.52 8.89 -2.47
N SER A 96 -17.10 8.85 -3.73
CA SER A 96 -17.86 8.23 -4.82
C SER A 96 -17.66 6.72 -4.90
N ASP A 97 -16.55 6.22 -4.33
CA ASP A 97 -16.16 4.81 -4.37
C ASP A 97 -15.54 4.32 -3.04
N ASP A 98 -15.40 3.00 -2.89
CA ASP A 98 -14.85 2.36 -1.69
C ASP A 98 -13.33 2.58 -1.59
N SER A 99 -12.90 3.41 -0.64
CA SER A 99 -11.48 3.61 -0.33
C SER A 99 -10.93 2.57 0.66
N THR A 100 -10.10 1.65 0.18
CA THR A 100 -9.47 0.62 1.04
C THR A 100 -7.96 0.79 1.15
N ILE A 101 -7.43 0.65 2.37
CA ILE A 101 -5.99 0.65 2.67
C ILE A 101 -5.62 -0.44 3.66
N PHE A 102 -4.52 -1.14 3.40
CA PHE A 102 -4.01 -2.21 4.27
C PHE A 102 -2.49 -2.11 4.43
N LEU A 103 -2.02 -2.11 5.68
CA LEU A 103 -0.58 -2.01 6.00
C LEU A 103 -0.14 -3.23 6.82
N ILE A 104 0.81 -3.97 6.27
CA ILE A 104 1.41 -5.15 6.89
C ILE A 104 2.83 -4.80 7.32
N GLU A 105 3.26 -5.27 8.49
CA GLU A 105 4.64 -5.14 8.97
C GLU A 105 5.24 -6.50 9.30
N ARG A 106 6.43 -6.79 8.76
CA ARG A 106 7.23 -7.95 9.18
C ARG A 106 7.91 -7.62 10.50
N ARG A 107 7.32 -8.02 11.63
CA ARG A 107 7.91 -7.75 12.96
C ARG A 107 9.14 -8.60 13.32
N GLY A 108 9.38 -9.69 12.59
CA GLY A 108 10.39 -10.70 12.95
C GLY A 108 9.99 -11.51 14.19
N GLY A 109 10.68 -12.63 14.45
CA GLY A 109 10.37 -13.54 15.57
C GLY A 109 11.14 -14.87 15.49
N LYS A 110 10.86 -15.82 16.41
CA LYS A 110 11.53 -17.13 16.53
C LYS A 110 11.52 -18.01 15.25
N ALA A 111 10.85 -17.60 14.18
CA ALA A 111 10.86 -18.27 12.89
C ALA A 111 11.91 -17.68 11.91
N ASP A 112 12.61 -16.61 12.28
CA ASP A 112 13.62 -15.98 11.40
C ASP A 112 14.84 -16.91 11.15
N HIS A 113 15.05 -17.93 12.00
CA HIS A 113 16.06 -18.99 11.78
C HIS A 113 15.75 -19.87 10.56
N LEU A 114 14.48 -19.94 10.14
CA LEU A 114 14.05 -20.76 9.01
C LEU A 114 14.27 -20.06 7.67
N ALA A 115 14.44 -18.74 7.67
CA ALA A 115 14.69 -17.95 6.46
C ALA A 115 16.16 -18.00 6.01
N THR A 116 17.04 -18.67 6.75
CA THR A 116 18.49 -18.79 6.47
C THR A 116 18.85 -20.13 5.79
N LEU A 117 17.88 -20.97 5.42
CA LEU A 117 18.10 -22.33 4.91
C LEU A 117 17.95 -22.49 3.38
N THR A 118 18.08 -21.43 2.60
CA THR A 118 18.12 -21.47 1.13
C THR A 118 19.21 -20.55 0.62
#